data_AF-A0A381E702-F1
#
_entry.id   AF-A0A381E702-F1
#
_cell.length_a   1.000
_cell.length_b   1.000
_cell.length_c   1.000
_cell.angle_alpha   90.00
_cell.angle_beta   90.00
_cell.angle_gamma   90.00
#
_symmetry.space_group_name_H-M   'P 1'
#
loop_
_entity.id
_entity.type
_entity.pdbx_description
1 polymer ?
#
loop_
_entity_poly.entity_id
_entity_poly.type
_entity_poly.pdbx_seq_one_letter_code
_entity_poly.pdbx_strand_id
1 'polypeptide(L)'
;MNRKAYPSDISRTKFAPLLPLLESARKRTAPRKVDLYDVFCAILYLQRTGCSWRALPGDFPKWRTVHSYFQRWSEPRENGISILEEALKKSGGCGAPQAGT
;
A
#
# COMPACT_ATOMS: atom_id res chain seq x y z
N MET A 1 4.50 -10.73 15.47
CA MET A 1 3.95 -11.52 14.36
C MET A 1 5.11 -12.07 13.54
N ASN A 2 5.19 -13.39 13.37
CA ASN A 2 6.27 -14.06 12.62
C ASN A 2 5.94 -14.06 11.12
N ARG A 3 6.11 -12.90 10.48
CA ARG A 3 5.79 -12.70 9.07
C ARG A 3 6.86 -13.35 8.18
N LYS A 4 6.43 -14.15 7.20
CA LYS A 4 7.30 -14.60 6.11
C LYS A 4 7.67 -13.41 5.21
N ALA A 5 8.94 -13.31 4.85
CA ALA A 5 9.41 -12.35 3.85
C ALA A 5 9.00 -12.85 2.46
N TYR A 6 8.19 -12.07 1.75
CA TYR A 6 7.82 -12.36 0.37
C TYR A 6 8.73 -11.59 -0.59
N PRO A 7 8.99 -12.10 -1.81
CA PRO A 7 9.78 -11.38 -2.82
C PRO A 7 9.12 -10.07 -3.27
N SER A 8 7.82 -9.90 -2.99
CA SER A 8 7.06 -8.67 -3.24
C SER A 8 7.22 -7.60 -2.15
N ASP A 9 7.85 -7.94 -1.02
CA ASP A 9 8.03 -7.01 0.10
C ASP A 9 9.09 -5.95 -0.19
N ILE A 10 8.81 -4.73 0.24
CA ILE A 10 9.79 -3.64 0.23
C ILE A 10 10.42 -3.48 1.61
N SER A 11 11.69 -3.10 1.67
CA SER A 11 12.36 -2.83 2.95
C SER A 11 11.63 -1.71 3.72
N ARG A 12 11.60 -1.81 5.05
CA ARG A 12 11.03 -0.77 5.93
C ARG A 12 11.63 0.62 5.66
N THR A 13 12.89 0.70 5.26
CA THR A 13 13.55 1.95 4.85
C THR A 13 12.90 2.59 3.62
N LYS A 14 12.54 1.79 2.60
CA LYS A 14 11.81 2.28 1.42
C LYS A 14 10.37 2.66 1.76
N PHE A 15 9.79 2.00 2.76
CA PHE A 15 8.43 2.26 3.24
C PHE A 15 8.32 3.48 4.17
N ALA A 16 9.36 3.78 4.95
CA ALA A 16 9.38 4.90 5.89
C ALA A 16 8.90 6.23 5.29
N PRO A 17 9.33 6.64 4.09
CA PRO A 17 8.86 7.88 3.49
C PRO A 17 7.51 7.75 2.74
N LEU A 18 6.88 6.56 2.75
CA LEU A 18 5.51 6.32 2.26
C LEU A 18 4.51 6.35 3.41
N LEU A 19 4.92 5.94 4.61
CA LEU A 19 4.09 5.94 5.81
C LEU A 19 3.33 7.26 6.02
N PRO A 20 3.96 8.45 6.06
CA PRO A 20 3.23 9.71 6.29
C PRO A 20 2.20 10.03 5.20
N LEU A 21 2.48 9.63 3.95
CA LEU A 21 1.56 9.77 2.82
C LEU A 21 0.31 8.89 3.01
N LEU A 22 0.52 7.63 3.39
CA LEU A 22 -0.56 6.68 3.68
C LEU A 22 -1.35 7.04 4.95
N GLU A 23 -0.72 7.69 5.92
CA GLU A 23 -1.38 8.22 7.12
C GLU A 23 -2.29 9.39 6.79
N SER A 24 -1.87 10.26 5.86
CA SER A 24 -2.63 11.44 5.42
C SER A 24 -3.96 11.09 4.71
N ALA A 25 -4.14 9.84 4.27
CA ALA A 25 -5.38 9.34 3.70
C ALA A 25 -6.51 9.14 4.73
N ARG A 26 -6.20 9.16 6.03
CA ARG A 26 -7.17 8.82 7.09
C ARG A 26 -7.34 9.95 8.08
N LYS A 27 -8.51 10.60 8.07
CA LYS A 27 -9.01 11.38 9.21
C LYS A 27 -9.06 10.46 10.44
N ARG A 28 -8.26 10.80 11.46
CA ARG A 28 -7.93 9.96 12.61
C ARG A 28 -9.14 9.77 13.53
N THR A 29 -9.93 8.72 13.32
CA THR A 29 -11.16 8.43 14.10
C THR A 29 -11.00 7.31 15.14
N ALA A 30 -9.95 6.48 15.06
CA ALA A 30 -9.72 5.39 16.03
C ALA A 30 -8.23 4.99 16.08
N PRO A 31 -7.73 4.50 17.24
CA PRO A 31 -6.35 4.01 17.37
C PRO A 31 -6.09 2.82 16.43
N ARG A 32 -4.89 2.81 15.82
CA ARG A 32 -4.53 1.87 14.77
C ARG A 32 -4.17 0.51 15.37
N LYS A 33 -5.04 -0.48 15.23
CA LYS A 33 -4.74 -1.88 15.59
C LYS A 33 -3.95 -2.63 14.51
N VAL A 34 -3.73 -2.02 13.34
CA VAL A 34 -3.19 -2.69 12.15
C VAL A 34 -1.99 -1.89 11.63
N ASP A 35 -0.88 -2.60 11.41
CA ASP A 35 0.34 -2.03 10.87
C ASP A 35 0.18 -1.70 9.38
N LEU A 36 0.51 -0.46 9.00
CA LEU A 36 0.37 -0.01 7.61
C LEU A 36 1.33 -0.71 6.67
N TYR A 37 2.51 -1.07 7.16
CA TYR A 37 3.51 -1.77 6.39
C TYR A 37 2.97 -3.12 5.94
N ASP A 38 2.30 -3.86 6.82
CA ASP A 38 1.70 -5.14 6.47
C ASP A 38 0.53 -5.00 5.49
N VAL A 39 -0.27 -3.93 5.60
CA VAL A 39 -1.33 -3.63 4.62
C VAL A 39 -0.72 -3.32 3.24
N PHE A 40 0.31 -2.48 3.19
CA PHE A 40 0.96 -2.11 1.94
C PHE A 40 1.66 -3.31 1.29
N CYS A 41 2.34 -4.14 2.10
CA CYS A 41 2.96 -5.38 1.64
C CYS A 41 1.93 -6.39 1.10
N ALA A 42 0.76 -6.50 1.73
CA ALA A 42 -0.33 -7.32 1.21
C ALA A 42 -0.84 -6.84 -0.16
N ILE A 43 -0.96 -5.52 -0.36
CA ILE A 43 -1.35 -4.94 -1.66
C ILE A 43 -0.27 -5.19 -2.72
N LEU A 44 1.01 -5.00 -2.38
CA LEU A 44 2.13 -5.29 -3.27
C LEU A 44 2.14 -6.77 -3.68
N TYR A 45 1.91 -7.67 -2.73
CA TYR A 45 1.81 -9.10 -2.99
C TYR A 45 0.68 -9.40 -3.98
N LEU A 46 -0.51 -8.82 -3.79
CA LEU A 46 -1.63 -8.97 -4.72
C LEU A 46 -1.29 -8.46 -6.12
N GLN A 47 -0.68 -7.28 -6.24
CA GLN A 47 -0.27 -6.75 -7.55
C GLN A 47 0.81 -7.57 -8.24
N ARG A 48 1.73 -8.16 -7.48
CA ARG A 48 2.81 -8.99 -8.03
C ARG A 48 2.35 -10.39 -8.43
N THR A 49 1.45 -10.98 -7.65
CA THR A 49 0.97 -12.35 -7.88
C THR A 49 -0.29 -12.42 -8.75
N GLY A 50 -1.07 -11.33 -8.82
CA GLY A 50 -2.37 -11.31 -9.49
C GLY A 50 -3.44 -12.17 -8.80
N CYS A 51 -3.19 -12.61 -7.56
CA CYS A 51 -4.12 -13.47 -6.84
C CYS A 51 -5.38 -12.71 -6.38
N SER A 52 -6.46 -13.45 -6.17
CA SER A 52 -7.68 -12.91 -5.55
C SER A 52 -7.43 -12.46 -4.10
N TRP A 53 -8.11 -11.40 -3.66
CA TRP A 53 -8.07 -10.90 -2.27
C TRP A 53 -8.31 -12.00 -1.21
N ARG A 54 -9.16 -12.97 -1.52
CA ARG A 54 -9.48 -14.10 -0.62
C ARG A 54 -8.37 -15.14 -0.51
N ALA A 55 -7.44 -15.17 -1.47
CA ALA A 55 -6.28 -16.05 -1.51
C ALA A 55 -5.05 -15.44 -0.80
N LEU A 56 -5.21 -14.31 -0.12
CA LEU A 56 -4.16 -13.68 0.65
C LEU A 56 -3.69 -14.61 1.78
N PRO A 57 -2.38 -14.86 1.95
CA PRO A 57 -1.89 -15.73 3.02
C PRO A 57 -2.23 -15.15 4.40
N GLY A 58 -2.50 -16.03 5.35
CA GLY A 58 -2.92 -15.68 6.72
C GLY A 58 -1.86 -14.95 7.56
N ASP A 59 -0.63 -14.85 7.06
CA ASP A 59 0.44 -14.02 7.66
C ASP A 59 0.12 -12.51 7.57
N PHE A 60 -0.67 -12.10 6.59
CA PHE A 60 -1.09 -10.71 6.42
C PHE A 60 -2.36 -10.40 7.22
N PRO A 61 -2.62 -9.11 7.51
CA PRO A 61 -3.89 -8.68 8.08
C PRO A 61 -5.05 -9.15 7.20
N LYS A 62 -6.21 -9.41 7.83
CA LYS A 62 -7.43 -9.89 7.15
C LYS A 62 -7.67 -9.12 5.85
N TRP A 63 -7.86 -9.84 4.75
CA TRP A 63 -8.04 -9.25 3.42
C TRP A 63 -9.11 -8.15 3.37
N ARG A 64 -10.19 -8.27 4.16
CA ARG A 64 -11.24 -7.23 4.29
C ARG A 64 -10.66 -5.90 4.72
N THR A 65 -9.79 -5.92 5.73
CA THR A 65 -9.09 -4.72 6.21
C THR A 65 -8.20 -4.16 5.13
N VAL A 66 -7.40 -5.01 4.48
CA VAL A 66 -6.50 -4.60 3.39
C VAL A 66 -7.29 -3.94 2.24
N HIS A 67 -8.40 -4.56 1.84
CA HIS A 67 -9.29 -4.03 0.80
C HIS A 67 -9.89 -2.67 1.18
N SER A 68 -10.36 -2.50 2.43
CA SER A 68 -10.85 -1.20 2.91
C SER A 68 -9.76 -0.12 2.88
N TYR A 69 -8.50 -0.46 3.17
CA TYR A 69 -7.38 0.47 3.03
C TYR A 69 -7.07 0.77 1.56
N PHE A 70 -7.06 -0.25 0.70
CA PHE A 70 -6.85 -0.11 -0.73
C PHE A 70 -7.87 0.86 -1.35
N GLN A 71 -9.17 0.65 -1.11
CA GLN A 71 -10.22 1.52 -1.64
C GLN A 71 -10.03 2.98 -1.22
N ARG A 72 -9.62 3.18 0.03
CA ARG A 72 -9.42 4.52 0.59
C ARG A 72 -8.14 5.20 0.10
N TRP A 73 -7.11 4.43 -0.24
CA TRP A 73 -5.88 4.95 -0.85
C TRP A 73 -6.01 5.15 -2.35
N SER A 74 -6.93 4.42 -2.98
CA SER A 74 -7.30 4.54 -4.40
C SER A 74 -8.35 5.64 -4.64
N GLU A 75 -8.82 6.32 -3.60
CA GLU A 75 -9.72 7.45 -3.77
C GLU A 75 -8.92 8.63 -4.35
N PRO A 76 -9.32 9.16 -5.53
CA PRO A 76 -8.62 10.26 -6.16
C PRO A 76 -8.76 11.51 -5.28
N ARG A 77 -7.64 12.16 -5.00
CA ARG A 77 -7.64 13.52 -4.42
C ARG A 77 -7.96 14.55 -5.50
N GLU A 78 -8.04 15.80 -5.07
CA GLU A 78 -8.26 16.98 -5.92
C GLU A 78 -7.34 17.06 -7.15
N ASN A 79 -6.12 16.51 -7.06
CA ASN A 79 -5.15 16.46 -8.17
C ASN A 79 -5.34 15.27 -9.16
N GLY A 80 -6.36 14.42 -8.98
CA GLY A 80 -6.61 13.25 -9.83
C GLY A 80 -5.65 12.06 -9.61
N ILE A 81 -4.58 12.24 -8.83
CA ILE A 81 -3.64 11.18 -8.45
C ILE A 81 -4.05 10.62 -7.09
N SER A 82 -4.14 9.29 -7.02
CA SER A 82 -4.47 8.57 -5.79
C SER A 82 -3.23 8.42 -4.90
N ILE A 83 -3.42 8.41 -3.58
CA ILE A 83 -2.34 8.21 -2.59
C ILE A 83 -1.62 6.88 -2.84
N LEU A 84 -2.37 5.84 -3.22
CA LEU A 84 -1.81 4.55 -3.57
C LEU A 84 -0.87 4.64 -4.79
N GLU A 85 -1.29 5.35 -5.83
CA GLU A 85 -0.50 5.51 -7.06
C GLU A 85 0.80 6.26 -6.79
N GLU A 86 0.76 7.33 -5.99
CA GLU A 86 1.96 8.04 -5.56
C GLU A 86 2.89 7.14 -4.74
N ALA A 87 2.33 6.36 -3.81
CA ALA A 87 3.12 5.42 -3.00
C ALA A 87 3.76 4.30 -3.86
N LEU A 88 3.01 3.77 -4.84
CA LEU A 88 3.51 2.77 -5.78
C LEU A 88 4.63 3.34 -6.65
N LYS A 89 4.45 4.53 -7.22
CA LYS A 89 5.47 5.24 -8.00
C LYS A 89 6.75 5.45 -7.21
N LYS A 90 6.62 5.84 -5.94
CA LYS A 90 7.75 6.09 -5.03
C LYS A 90 8.44 4.79 -4.57
N SER A 91 7.74 3.66 -4.57
CA SER A 91 8.27 2.34 -4.21
C SER A 91 8.90 1.56 -5.39
N GLY A 92 8.36 1.72 -6.60
CA GLY A 92 8.65 0.91 -7.77
C GLY A 92 9.84 1.37 -8.62
N GLY A 93 10.28 2.61 -8.48
CA GLY A 93 11.46 3.13 -9.16
C GLY A 93 11.26 4.53 -9.73
N CYS A 94 12.28 5.36 -9.57
CA CYS A 94 12.51 6.50 -10.44
C CYS A 94 12.65 5.98 -11.88
N GLY A 95 11.76 6.40 -12.77
CA GLY A 95 11.73 5.92 -14.15
C GLY A 95 10.52 6.42 -14.92
N ALA A 96 10.48 7.73 -15.17
CA ALA A 96 9.94 8.38 -16.37
C ALA A 96 9.38 9.78 -16.03
N PRO A 97 9.99 10.88 -16.53
CA PRO A 97 9.29 12.15 -16.67
C PRO A 97 8.18 12.00 -17.71
N GLN A 98 6.94 12.37 -17.35
CA GLN A 98 5.89 12.63 -18.32
C GLN A 98 5.63 14.13 -18.33
N ALA A 99 6.27 14.80 -19.28
CA ALA A 99 5.93 16.07 -19.92
C ALA A 99 6.68 15.99 -21.26
N GLY A 100 6.05 15.85 -22.42
CA GLY A 100 4.90 16.61 -22.91
C GLY A 100 5.45 17.52 -24.02
N THR A 101 5.44 17.05 -25.26
CA THR A 101 5.50 17.83 -26.50
C THR A 101 4.30 17.39 -27.33
#